data_AF-A0A7W7YH76-F1
#
_entry.id   AF-A0A7W7YH76-F1
#
_cell.length_a   1.000
_cell.length_b   1.000
_cell.length_c   1.000
_cell.angle_alpha   90.00
_cell.angle_beta   90.00
_cell.angle_gamma   90.00
#
_symmetry.space_group_name_H-M   'P 1'
#
loop_
_entity.id
_entity.type
_entity.pdbx_description
1 polymer ?
#
loop_
_entity_poly.entity_id
_entity_poly.type
_entity_poly.pdbx_seq_one_letter_code
_entity_poly.pdbx_strand_id
1 'polypeptide(L)'
;MPPASHSSSAAAPDYVKVHGVPGLYRHTRSGVYLGLKKVEGKRKERSLKTTDRKIAERRLKAWIDELGKVDTSVEKTTLEELFAKLLAVSADKSASSLDIIEGVRDEFLSWWPYSSKFQVRNVRPSHLEEWLAILGNRVSNSSYNRYAGVLKQAFELAVKDCTIASSPCGLVKTCLAGFHDGAMDALF
;
A
#
# COMPACT_ATOMS: atom_id res chain seq x y z
N MET A 1 47.37 14.63 -18.80
CA MET A 1 45.89 14.52 -18.78
C MET A 1 45.43 14.67 -17.33
N PRO A 2 44.65 15.70 -16.97
CA PRO A 2 44.10 15.80 -15.62
C PRO A 2 42.76 15.02 -15.53
N PRO A 3 42.46 14.32 -14.42
CA PRO A 3 41.11 13.86 -14.16
C PRO A 3 40.23 15.01 -13.64
N ALA A 4 39.06 15.16 -14.26
CA ALA A 4 38.06 16.18 -13.94
C ALA A 4 37.40 15.93 -12.58
N SER A 5 37.61 16.87 -11.67
CA SER A 5 36.87 17.04 -10.42
C SER A 5 35.39 17.31 -10.70
N HIS A 6 34.51 16.31 -10.52
CA HIS A 6 33.07 16.57 -10.39
C HIS A 6 32.77 16.88 -8.93
N SER A 7 33.04 18.14 -8.56
CA SER A 7 32.45 18.78 -7.38
C SER A 7 30.93 18.88 -7.60
N SER A 8 30.17 17.93 -7.02
CA SER A 8 28.72 18.05 -6.92
C SER A 8 28.39 19.07 -5.83
N SER A 9 28.48 20.35 -6.18
CA SER A 9 28.03 21.47 -5.34
C SER A 9 26.52 21.36 -5.12
N ALA A 10 26.11 21.01 -3.91
CA ALA A 10 24.72 21.12 -3.46
C ALA A 10 24.36 22.61 -3.37
N ALA A 11 23.88 23.18 -4.48
CA ALA A 11 23.37 24.54 -4.53
C ALA A 11 22.31 24.75 -3.45
N ALA A 12 22.44 25.82 -2.67
CA ALA A 12 21.45 26.20 -1.67
C ALA A 12 20.06 26.28 -2.33
N PRO A 13 19.00 25.79 -1.68
CA PRO A 13 17.70 25.78 -2.31
C PRO A 13 17.19 27.20 -2.59
N ASP A 14 16.93 27.50 -3.87
CA ASP A 14 16.38 28.77 -4.36
C ASP A 14 14.87 28.91 -4.06
N TYR A 15 14.47 28.73 -2.80
CA TYR A 15 13.09 28.92 -2.38
C TYR A 15 12.96 29.74 -1.10
N VAL A 16 11.93 30.58 -1.05
CA VAL A 16 11.63 31.48 0.07
C VAL A 16 10.39 30.97 0.80
N LYS A 17 10.42 30.98 2.13
CA LYS A 17 9.28 30.60 2.96
C LYS A 17 8.15 31.63 2.81
N VAL A 18 6.93 31.16 2.61
CA VAL A 18 5.75 32.04 2.49
C VAL A 18 5.23 32.38 3.89
N HIS A 19 5.09 33.68 4.18
CA HIS A 19 4.53 34.13 5.45
C HIS A 19 3.04 33.78 5.59
N GLY A 20 2.65 33.33 6.79
CA GLY A 20 1.26 33.01 7.14
C GLY A 20 0.80 31.59 6.78
N VAL A 21 1.62 30.80 6.07
CA VAL A 21 1.27 29.41 5.70
C VAL A 21 2.42 28.46 6.04
N PRO A 22 2.33 27.70 7.14
CA PRO A 22 3.36 26.75 7.53
C PRO A 22 3.58 25.68 6.45
N GLY A 23 4.85 25.42 6.11
CA GLY A 23 5.20 24.41 5.12
C GLY A 23 5.05 24.84 3.67
N LEU A 24 4.64 26.09 3.39
CA LEU A 24 4.57 26.64 2.05
C LEU A 24 5.84 27.45 1.71
N TYR A 25 6.42 27.15 0.56
CA TYR A 25 7.61 27.80 0.03
C TYR A 25 7.36 28.22 -1.42
N ARG A 26 8.07 29.24 -1.88
CA ARG A 26 7.99 29.73 -3.26
C ARG A 26 9.37 29.69 -3.89
N HIS A 27 9.48 29.04 -5.03
CA HIS A 27 10.72 29.00 -5.77
C HIS A 27 11.03 30.38 -6.37
N THR A 28 12.22 30.92 -6.14
CA THR A 28 12.59 32.30 -6.51
C THR A 28 12.64 32.48 -8.03
N ARG A 29 13.20 31.50 -8.76
CA ARG A 29 13.32 31.53 -10.23
C ARG A 29 12.02 31.25 -10.98
N SER A 30 11.29 30.18 -10.63
CA SER A 30 10.08 29.76 -11.38
C SER A 30 8.78 30.36 -10.85
N GLY A 31 8.80 30.95 -9.64
CA GLY A 31 7.61 31.45 -8.97
C GLY A 31 6.63 30.37 -8.50
N VAL A 32 6.94 29.09 -8.75
CA VAL A 32 6.09 27.94 -8.41
C VAL A 32 6.16 27.66 -6.91
N TYR A 33 5.00 27.36 -6.33
CA TYR A 33 4.89 26.98 -4.93
C TYR A 33 5.28 25.52 -4.67
N LEU A 34 5.90 25.31 -3.51
CA LEU A 34 6.41 24.06 -2.98
C LEU A 34 5.80 23.83 -1.60
N GLY A 35 5.35 22.59 -1.35
CA GLY A 35 5.01 22.12 -0.02
C GLY A 35 6.19 21.37 0.58
N LEU A 36 6.60 21.71 1.80
CA LEU A 36 7.59 20.99 2.59
C LEU A 36 6.96 20.60 3.93
N LYS A 37 6.95 19.29 4.23
CA LYS A 37 6.46 18.75 5.50
C LYS A 37 7.43 17.72 6.02
N LYS A 38 7.68 17.75 7.33
CA LYS A 38 8.41 16.69 8.04
C LYS A 38 7.40 15.65 8.50
N VAL A 39 7.60 14.40 8.10
CA VAL A 39 6.80 13.24 8.50
C VAL A 39 7.80 12.21 9.05
N GLU A 40 7.61 11.80 10.30
CA GLU A 40 8.49 10.85 11.00
C GLU A 40 10.00 11.11 10.85
N GLY A 41 10.43 12.33 11.13
CA GLY A 41 11.85 12.67 11.02
C GLY A 41 12.34 12.94 9.59
N LYS A 42 11.65 12.49 8.55
CA LYS A 42 12.03 12.67 7.14
C LYS A 42 11.35 13.88 6.52
N ARG A 43 12.10 14.67 5.73
CA ARG A 43 11.55 15.78 4.95
C ARG A 43 10.95 15.24 3.65
N LYS A 44 9.66 15.51 3.45
CA LYS A 44 8.97 15.31 2.18
C LYS A 44 8.78 16.69 1.55
N GLU A 45 9.10 16.79 0.27
CA GLU A 45 8.83 17.97 -0.54
C GLU A 45 7.97 17.60 -1.75
N ARG A 46 7.08 18.50 -2.15
CA ARG A 46 6.26 18.34 -3.35
C ARG A 46 6.04 19.68 -4.03
N SER A 47 6.28 19.73 -5.33
CA SER A 47 5.88 20.88 -6.14
C SER A 47 4.35 20.91 -6.27
N LEU A 48 3.76 22.06 -5.94
CA LEU A 48 2.33 22.29 -6.05
C LEU A 48 1.93 22.71 -7.46
N LYS A 49 2.91 22.85 -8.38
CA LYS A 49 2.71 23.16 -9.81
C LYS A 49 1.74 24.32 -10.06
N THR A 50 1.84 25.35 -9.24
CA THR A 50 1.02 26.57 -9.33
C THR A 50 1.83 27.77 -8.90
N THR A 51 1.54 28.92 -9.50
CA THR A 51 2.06 30.25 -9.13
C THR A 51 0.99 31.09 -8.40
N ASP A 52 -0.25 30.60 -8.31
CA ASP A 52 -1.33 31.21 -7.54
C ASP A 52 -1.28 30.73 -6.08
N ARG A 53 -1.27 31.69 -5.15
CA ARG A 53 -1.17 31.44 -3.71
C ARG A 53 -2.37 30.68 -3.15
N LYS A 54 -3.60 31.06 -3.49
CA LYS A 54 -4.81 30.41 -2.94
C LYS A 54 -4.92 28.98 -3.43
N ILE A 55 -4.56 28.72 -4.69
CA ILE A 55 -4.50 27.36 -5.23
C ILE A 55 -3.39 26.56 -4.54
N ALA A 56 -2.24 27.18 -4.28
CA ALA A 56 -1.13 26.54 -3.57
C ALA A 56 -1.54 26.12 -2.15
N GLU A 57 -2.21 26.98 -1.40
CA GLU A 57 -2.69 26.66 -0.03
C GLU A 57 -3.67 25.48 -0.03
N ARG A 58 -4.61 25.44 -0.99
CA ARG A 58 -5.54 24.30 -1.13
C ARG A 58 -4.81 23.00 -1.48
N ARG A 59 -3.87 23.04 -2.43
CA ARG A 59 -3.08 21.87 -2.84
C ARG A 59 -2.14 21.41 -1.72
N LEU A 60 -1.57 22.34 -0.96
CA LEU A 60 -0.76 22.05 0.21
C LEU A 60 -1.58 21.31 1.26
N LYS A 61 -2.79 21.79 1.57
CA LYS A 61 -3.68 21.12 2.52
C LYS A 61 -4.05 19.71 2.05
N ALA A 62 -4.49 19.56 0.80
CA ALA A 62 -4.82 18.25 0.24
C ALA A 62 -3.62 17.27 0.30
N TRP A 63 -2.42 17.75 0.02
CA TRP A 63 -1.20 16.94 0.12
C TRP A 63 -0.82 16.61 1.58
N ILE A 64 -1.00 17.54 2.52
CA ILE A 64 -0.79 17.25 3.95
C ILE A 64 -1.81 16.22 4.45
N ASP A 65 -3.06 16.34 4.03
CA ASP A 65 -4.11 15.38 4.37
C ASP A 65 -3.82 14.00 3.75
N GLU A 66 -3.30 13.95 2.51
CA GLU A 66 -2.78 12.73 1.88
C GLU A 66 -1.62 12.12 2.68
N LEU A 67 -0.67 12.95 3.13
CA LEU A 67 0.43 12.49 3.99
C LEU A 67 -0.04 12.01 5.38
N GLY A 68 -1.12 12.59 5.92
CA GLY A 68 -1.69 12.21 7.21
C GLY A 68 -2.54 10.94 7.15
N LYS A 69 -3.04 10.57 5.97
CA LYS A 69 -3.76 9.30 5.73
C LYS A 69 -2.83 8.11 5.54
N VAL A 70 -1.55 8.35 5.23
CA VAL A 70 -0.54 7.31 5.15
C VAL A 70 0.07 7.12 6.53
N ASP A 71 -0.52 6.22 7.29
CA ASP A 71 0.00 5.82 8.59
C ASP A 71 1.29 4.99 8.39
N THR A 72 2.44 5.58 8.69
CA THR A 72 3.76 4.99 8.43
C THR A 72 4.06 3.77 9.31
N SER A 73 3.28 3.57 10.40
CA SER A 73 3.27 2.31 11.15
C SER A 73 2.68 1.16 10.32
N VAL A 74 1.74 1.50 9.44
CA VAL A 74 1.03 0.59 8.55
C VAL A 74 1.79 0.38 7.24
N GLU A 75 2.62 1.34 6.78
CA GLU A 75 3.52 1.19 5.61
C GLU A 75 4.46 -0.02 5.69
N LYS A 76 4.80 -0.48 6.91
CA LYS A 76 5.70 -1.62 7.11
C LYS A 76 4.99 -2.95 7.26
N THR A 77 3.65 -2.96 7.30
CA THR A 77 2.86 -4.18 7.49
C THR A 77 3.31 -5.22 6.47
N THR A 78 3.84 -6.32 6.97
CA THR A 78 4.26 -7.48 6.16
C THR A 78 3.06 -8.35 5.83
N LEU A 79 3.21 -9.22 4.82
CA LEU A 79 2.17 -10.20 4.50
C LEU A 79 1.85 -11.09 5.70
N GLU A 80 2.86 -11.48 6.48
CA GLU A 80 2.69 -12.28 7.69
C GLU A 80 1.84 -11.56 8.75
N GLU A 81 2.15 -10.29 9.03
CA GLU A 81 1.37 -9.46 9.96
C GLU A 81 -0.08 -9.24 9.46
N LEU A 82 -0.29 -9.17 8.14
CA LEU A 82 -1.63 -9.04 7.58
C LEU A 82 -2.49 -10.28 7.86
N PHE A 83 -1.93 -11.48 7.68
CA PHE A 83 -2.65 -12.72 8.00
C PHE A 83 -2.88 -12.86 9.50
N ALA A 84 -1.91 -12.47 10.34
CA ALA A 84 -2.10 -12.46 11.79
C ALA A 84 -3.25 -11.53 12.22
N LYS A 85 -3.37 -10.35 11.59
CA LYS A 85 -4.50 -9.44 11.81
C LYS A 85 -5.82 -10.04 11.34
N LEU A 86 -5.84 -10.70 10.18
CA LEU A 86 -7.04 -11.36 9.67
C LEU A 86 -7.54 -12.45 10.62
N LEU A 87 -6.63 -13.24 11.19
CA LEU A 87 -6.94 -14.25 12.20
C LEU A 87 -7.49 -13.61 13.48
N ALA A 88 -6.85 -12.54 13.96
CA ALA A 88 -7.32 -11.81 15.15
C ALA A 88 -8.74 -11.23 14.98
N VAL A 89 -9.04 -10.68 13.79
CA VAL A 89 -10.38 -10.16 13.45
C VAL A 89 -11.40 -11.28 13.21
N SER A 90 -10.95 -12.48 12.88
CA SER A 90 -11.81 -13.65 12.63
C SER A 90 -11.94 -14.58 13.84
N ALA A 91 -11.44 -14.18 15.02
CA ALA A 91 -11.36 -15.05 16.20
C ALA A 91 -12.73 -15.50 16.74
N ASP A 92 -13.80 -14.79 16.39
CA ASP A 92 -15.20 -15.11 16.69
C ASP A 92 -15.82 -16.15 15.73
N LYS A 93 -15.13 -16.47 14.63
CA LYS A 93 -15.61 -17.46 13.65
C LYS A 93 -15.38 -18.89 14.13
N SER A 94 -15.97 -19.84 13.41
CA SER A 94 -15.80 -21.27 13.69
C SER A 94 -14.32 -21.68 13.61
N ALA A 95 -13.93 -22.70 14.40
CA ALA A 95 -12.58 -23.26 14.36
C ALA A 95 -12.19 -23.69 12.93
N SER A 96 -13.12 -24.29 12.18
CA SER A 96 -12.86 -24.65 10.79
C SER A 96 -12.56 -23.44 9.90
N SER A 97 -13.15 -22.26 10.18
CA SER A 97 -12.84 -21.02 9.46
C SER A 97 -11.42 -20.54 9.73
N LEU A 98 -10.97 -20.64 10.98
CA LEU A 98 -9.61 -20.29 11.39
C LEU A 98 -8.59 -21.26 10.77
N ASP A 99 -8.84 -22.57 10.82
CA ASP A 99 -7.98 -23.59 10.22
C ASP A 99 -7.75 -23.35 8.72
N ILE A 100 -8.78 -22.88 8.01
CA ILE A 100 -8.65 -22.52 6.59
C ILE A 100 -7.72 -21.33 6.41
N ILE A 101 -7.91 -20.28 7.21
CA ILE A 101 -7.11 -19.05 7.10
C ILE A 101 -5.65 -19.36 7.43
N GLU A 102 -5.40 -20.17 8.46
CA GLU A 102 -4.06 -20.64 8.83
C GLU A 102 -3.45 -21.52 7.72
N GLY A 103 -4.19 -22.49 7.20
CA GLY A 103 -3.72 -23.33 6.10
C GLY A 103 -3.40 -22.54 4.84
N VAL A 104 -4.21 -21.52 4.50
CA VAL A 104 -3.92 -20.63 3.38
C VAL A 104 -2.71 -19.75 3.68
N ARG A 105 -2.56 -19.21 4.90
CA ARG A 105 -1.39 -18.42 5.31
C ARG A 105 -0.11 -19.23 5.10
N ASP A 106 -0.07 -20.44 5.65
CA ASP A 106 1.16 -21.26 5.67
C ASP A 106 1.55 -21.66 4.24
N GLU A 107 0.59 -22.12 3.44
CA GLU A 107 0.85 -22.47 2.05
C GLU A 107 1.23 -21.23 1.22
N PHE A 108 0.54 -20.10 1.41
CA PHE A 108 0.85 -18.85 0.72
C PHE A 108 2.27 -18.37 1.05
N LEU A 109 2.66 -18.33 2.33
CA LEU A 109 3.98 -17.88 2.76
C LEU A 109 5.11 -18.86 2.38
N SER A 110 4.82 -20.16 2.33
CA SER A 110 5.77 -21.20 1.93
C SER A 110 6.19 -21.06 0.46
N TRP A 111 5.22 -20.79 -0.42
CA TRP A 111 5.45 -20.69 -1.87
C TRP A 111 5.56 -19.26 -2.37
N TRP A 112 5.55 -18.28 -1.47
CA TRP A 112 5.75 -16.89 -1.84
C TRP A 112 7.18 -16.73 -2.37
N PRO A 113 7.37 -16.38 -3.66
CA PRO A 113 8.71 -16.35 -4.25
C PRO A 113 9.54 -15.14 -3.77
N TYR A 114 8.91 -14.24 -3.01
CA TYR A 114 9.57 -13.09 -2.40
C TYR A 114 9.77 -13.32 -0.90
N SER A 115 10.60 -12.49 -0.25
CA SER A 115 10.87 -12.61 1.18
C SER A 115 9.59 -12.60 2.04
N SER A 116 9.56 -13.34 3.15
CA SER A 116 8.48 -13.28 4.15
C SER A 116 8.26 -11.86 4.71
N LYS A 117 9.28 -11.00 4.65
CA LYS A 117 9.23 -9.58 5.05
C LYS A 117 8.70 -8.68 3.94
N PHE A 118 8.10 -9.24 2.89
CA PHE A 118 7.53 -8.46 1.80
C PHE A 118 6.35 -7.63 2.32
N GLN A 119 6.46 -6.31 2.15
CA GLN A 119 5.45 -5.37 2.63
C GLN A 119 4.21 -5.43 1.76
N VAL A 120 3.04 -5.40 2.39
CA VAL A 120 1.73 -5.47 1.73
C VAL A 120 1.59 -4.37 0.67
N ARG A 121 2.13 -3.17 0.93
CA ARG A 121 2.10 -2.03 -0.02
C ARG A 121 2.86 -2.26 -1.33
N ASN A 122 3.82 -3.18 -1.33
CA ASN A 122 4.63 -3.48 -2.52
C ASN A 122 4.01 -4.64 -3.33
N VAL A 123 2.91 -5.22 -2.86
CA VAL A 123 2.21 -6.29 -3.57
C VAL A 123 1.52 -5.71 -4.79
N ARG A 124 1.92 -6.22 -5.97
CA ARG A 124 1.34 -5.88 -7.25
C ARG A 124 0.43 -7.01 -7.71
N PRO A 125 -0.60 -6.73 -8.54
CA PRO A 125 -1.42 -7.78 -9.15
C PRO A 125 -0.58 -8.86 -9.84
N SER A 126 0.50 -8.48 -10.52
CA SER A 126 1.42 -9.41 -11.19
C SER A 126 2.08 -10.42 -10.25
N HIS A 127 2.39 -10.04 -9.00
CA HIS A 127 2.96 -10.98 -8.02
C HIS A 127 1.92 -12.02 -7.58
N LEU A 128 0.65 -11.61 -7.47
CA LEU A 128 -0.44 -12.52 -7.15
C LEU A 128 -0.74 -13.45 -8.32
N GLU A 129 -0.72 -12.95 -9.56
CA GLU A 129 -0.88 -13.78 -10.76
C GLU A 129 0.23 -14.83 -10.91
N GLU A 130 1.48 -14.45 -10.65
CA GLU A 130 2.62 -15.37 -10.63
C GLU A 130 2.42 -16.49 -9.59
N TRP A 131 2.02 -16.12 -8.37
CA TRP A 131 1.73 -17.09 -7.32
C TRP A 131 0.53 -17.99 -7.66
N LEU A 132 -0.54 -17.41 -8.22
CA LEU A 132 -1.73 -18.17 -8.66
C LEU A 132 -1.41 -19.13 -9.81
N ALA A 133 -0.49 -18.77 -10.71
CA ALA A 133 -0.03 -19.65 -11.77
C ALA A 133 0.74 -20.87 -11.22
N ILE A 134 1.53 -20.68 -10.16
CA ILE A 134 2.19 -21.78 -9.43
C ILE A 134 1.16 -22.70 -8.79
N LEU A 135 0.12 -22.12 -8.17
CA LEU A 135 -0.91 -22.87 -7.45
C LEU A 135 -1.86 -23.63 -8.39
N GLY A 136 -2.26 -23.02 -9.50
CA GLY A 136 -3.28 -23.57 -10.43
C GLY A 136 -2.92 -24.92 -11.04
N ASN A 137 -1.62 -25.26 -11.12
CA ASN A 137 -1.16 -26.56 -11.60
C ASN A 137 -1.10 -27.63 -10.50
N ARG A 138 -1.36 -27.28 -9.24
CA ARG A 138 -1.10 -28.13 -8.07
C ARG A 138 -2.33 -28.44 -7.24
N VAL A 139 -3.35 -27.58 -7.28
CA VAL A 139 -4.54 -27.71 -6.44
C VAL A 139 -5.81 -27.87 -7.27
N SER A 140 -6.83 -28.48 -6.69
CA SER A 140 -8.15 -28.54 -7.30
C SER A 140 -8.79 -27.16 -7.39
N ASN A 141 -9.74 -26.97 -8.32
CA ASN A 141 -10.47 -25.70 -8.46
C ASN A 141 -11.14 -25.25 -7.15
N SER A 142 -11.62 -26.18 -6.33
CA SER A 142 -12.24 -25.88 -5.04
C SER A 142 -11.23 -25.28 -4.05
N SER A 143 -10.03 -25.87 -3.95
CA SER A 143 -8.95 -25.32 -3.14
C SER A 143 -8.50 -23.97 -3.71
N TYR A 144 -8.33 -23.87 -5.02
CA TYR A 144 -7.97 -22.62 -5.68
C TYR A 144 -8.91 -21.45 -5.32
N ASN A 145 -10.23 -21.67 -5.40
CA ASN A 145 -11.24 -20.66 -5.06
C ASN A 145 -11.20 -20.28 -3.58
N ARG A 146 -10.98 -21.26 -2.69
CA ARG A 146 -10.86 -21.01 -1.25
C ARG A 146 -9.67 -20.10 -0.93
N TYR A 147 -8.53 -20.36 -1.58
CA TYR A 147 -7.30 -19.59 -1.37
C TYR A 147 -7.46 -18.16 -1.91
N ALA A 148 -8.03 -18.01 -3.11
CA ALA A 148 -8.35 -16.71 -3.67
C ALA A 148 -9.32 -15.90 -2.78
N GLY A 149 -10.30 -16.58 -2.17
CA GLY A 149 -11.26 -15.97 -1.24
C GLY A 149 -10.62 -15.45 0.05
N VAL A 150 -9.72 -16.22 0.67
CA VAL A 150 -8.98 -15.77 1.87
C VAL A 150 -8.04 -14.62 1.54
N LEU A 151 -7.32 -14.68 0.41
CA LEU A 151 -6.46 -13.59 -0.04
C LEU A 151 -7.25 -12.30 -0.24
N LYS A 152 -8.41 -12.38 -0.88
CA LYS A 152 -9.30 -11.23 -1.05
C LYS A 152 -9.69 -10.61 0.29
N GLN A 153 -10.10 -11.43 1.27
CA GLN A 153 -10.43 -10.97 2.62
C GLN A 153 -9.24 -10.27 3.30
N ALA A 154 -8.04 -10.84 3.19
CA ALA A 154 -6.82 -10.24 3.74
C ALA A 154 -6.53 -8.86 3.14
N PHE A 155 -6.54 -8.73 1.80
CA PHE A 155 -6.24 -7.44 1.16
C PHE A 155 -7.38 -6.42 1.29
N GLU A 156 -8.63 -6.83 1.43
CA GLU A 156 -9.74 -5.93 1.79
C GLU A 156 -9.59 -5.38 3.20
N LEU A 157 -9.15 -6.20 4.16
CA LEU A 157 -8.80 -5.73 5.51
C LEU A 157 -7.65 -4.71 5.44
N ALA A 158 -6.63 -4.96 4.61
CA ALA A 158 -5.54 -4.01 4.40
C ALA A 158 -6.02 -2.66 3.81
N VAL A 159 -7.01 -2.67 2.92
CA VAL A 159 -7.63 -1.43 2.38
C VAL A 159 -8.40 -0.71 3.47
N LYS A 160 -9.20 -1.42 4.28
CA LYS A 160 -9.96 -0.85 5.40
C LYS A 160 -9.04 -0.17 6.41
N ASP A 161 -7.91 -0.80 6.71
CA ASP A 161 -6.87 -0.28 7.62
C ASP A 161 -6.00 0.83 6.97
N CYS A 162 -6.31 1.26 5.75
CA CYS A 162 -5.50 2.21 4.97
C CYS A 162 -4.03 1.78 4.77
N THR A 163 -3.75 0.47 4.90
CA THR A 163 -2.42 -0.12 4.63
C THR A 163 -2.04 0.00 3.17
N ILE A 164 -3.04 -0.04 2.30
CA ILE A 164 -2.93 0.12 0.85
C ILE A 164 -4.10 0.95 0.35
N ALA A 165 -3.86 1.76 -0.69
CA ALA A 165 -4.89 2.61 -1.28
C ALA A 165 -5.97 1.82 -2.05
N SER A 166 -5.63 0.61 -2.52
CA SER A 166 -6.52 -0.26 -3.30
C SER A 166 -6.08 -1.72 -3.18
N SER A 167 -7.05 -2.64 -3.13
CA SER A 167 -6.77 -4.08 -3.07
C SER A 167 -6.20 -4.58 -4.40
N PRO A 168 -4.98 -5.17 -4.44
CA PRO A 168 -4.43 -5.76 -5.65
C PRO A 168 -5.26 -6.94 -6.16
N CYS A 169 -6.02 -7.61 -5.30
CA CYS A 169 -6.96 -8.66 -5.67
C CYS A 169 -8.14 -8.15 -6.52
N GLY A 170 -8.50 -6.86 -6.40
CA GLY A 170 -9.61 -6.28 -7.18
C GLY A 170 -9.32 -6.19 -8.68
N LEU A 171 -8.07 -6.39 -9.11
CA LEU A 171 -7.65 -6.34 -10.51
C LEU A 171 -7.40 -7.75 -11.10
N VAL A 172 -7.40 -8.78 -10.25
CA VAL A 172 -7.15 -10.17 -10.65
C VAL A 172 -8.50 -10.84 -10.92
N LYS A 173 -8.76 -11.21 -12.18
CA LYS A 173 -10.06 -11.79 -12.63
C LYS A 173 -10.55 -12.94 -11.75
N THR A 174 -9.64 -13.78 -11.28
CA THR A 174 -9.94 -14.95 -10.45
C THR A 174 -10.32 -14.61 -9.02
N CYS A 175 -9.83 -13.51 -8.46
CA CYS A 175 -10.26 -13.00 -7.15
C CYS A 175 -11.63 -12.30 -7.22
N LEU A 176 -12.00 -11.78 -8.40
CA LEU A 176 -13.31 -11.15 -8.62
C LEU A 176 -14.45 -12.18 -8.72
N ALA A 177 -14.18 -13.38 -9.24
CA ALA A 177 -15.19 -14.42 -9.43
C ALA A 177 -15.69 -15.09 -8.14
N GLY A 178 -15.04 -14.85 -6.99
CA GLY A 178 -15.35 -15.50 -5.71
C GLY A 178 -16.49 -14.89 -4.90
N PHE A 179 -17.24 -13.91 -5.45
CA PHE A 179 -18.37 -13.30 -4.76
C PHE A 179 -19.57 -13.26 -5.71
N HIS A 180 -20.25 -14.39 -5.86
CA HIS A 180 -21.65 -14.34 -6.28
C HIS A 180 -22.45 -14.03 -5.01
N ASP A 181 -23.09 -12.86 -5.03
CA ASP A 181 -24.04 -12.39 -4.05
C ASP A 181 -25.18 -13.41 -3.93
N GLY A 182 -25.37 -13.98 -2.73
CA GLY A 182 -26.42 -14.96 -2.42
C GLY A 182 -25.90 -16.27 -1.82
N ALA A 183 -26.37 -16.58 -0.61
CA ALA A 183 -26.14 -17.79 0.19
C ALA A 183 -24.87 -17.80 1.08
N MET A 184 -24.89 -17.02 2.17
CA MET A 184 -24.35 -17.45 3.46
C MET A 184 -25.49 -17.94 4.37
N ASP A 185 -26.33 -18.82 3.83
CA ASP A 185 -27.17 -19.72 4.61
C ASP A 185 -26.92 -21.13 4.07
N ALA A 186 -26.64 -22.05 4.99
CA ALA A 186 -26.27 -23.44 4.75
C ALA A 186 -24.85 -23.65 4.16
N LEU A 187 -23.88 -23.89 5.05
CA LEU A 187 -23.14 -25.16 5.11
C LEU A 187 -22.26 -25.16 6.38
N PHE A 188 -22.74 -25.90 7.38
CA PHE A 188 -22.08 -26.41 8.59
C PHE A 188 -21.55 -25.41 9.63
#